data_AF-A0A524IE28-F1
#
_entry.id   AF-A0A524IE28-F1
#
_cell.length_a   1.000
_cell.length_b   1.000
_cell.length_c   1.000
_cell.angle_alpha   90.00
_cell.angle_beta   90.00
_cell.angle_gamma   90.00
#
_symmetry.space_group_name_H-M   'P 1'
#
loop_
_entity.id
_entity.type
_entity.pdbx_description
1 polymer ?
#
loop_
_entity_poly.entity_id
_entity_poly.type
_entity_poly.pdbx_seq_one_letter_code
_entity_poly.pdbx_strand_id
1 'polypeptide(L)'
;VAKEIGRSPSQVALAWVRQRPHGVIVPILGATRLAQLSDNLGCLEFALSGEQLRRLDEASSIDLGFPLAFLSQVRQIVYGHTFPLIDDHRRG
;
A
#
# COMPACT_ATOMS: atom_id res chain seq x y z
N VAL A 1 2.85 15.60 -7.03
CA VAL A 1 4.00 14.82 -6.51
C VAL A 1 5.01 14.45 -7.59
N ALA A 2 4.74 13.53 -8.53
CA ALA A 2 5.74 13.07 -9.52
C ALA A 2 6.47 14.20 -10.27
N LYS A 3 5.72 15.17 -10.81
CA LYS A 3 6.29 16.35 -11.47
C LYS A 3 7.15 17.22 -10.55
N GLU A 4 6.82 17.30 -9.25
CA GLU A 4 7.55 18.13 -8.28
C GLU A 4 8.96 17.61 -8.02
N ILE A 5 9.17 16.29 -8.14
CA ILE A 5 10.46 15.62 -7.89
C ILE A 5 11.11 15.08 -9.16
N GLY A 6 10.56 15.39 -10.34
CA GLY A 6 11.12 14.94 -11.63
C GLY A 6 11.17 13.42 -11.81
N ARG A 7 10.23 12.68 -11.20
CA ARG A 7 10.16 11.20 -11.28
C ARG A 7 8.95 10.74 -12.08
N SER A 8 9.01 9.51 -12.59
CA SER A 8 7.86 8.92 -13.30
C SER A 8 6.72 8.62 -12.31
N PRO A 9 5.44 8.66 -12.74
CA PRO A 9 4.32 8.27 -11.86
C PRO A 9 4.48 6.84 -11.30
N SER A 10 5.00 5.92 -12.09
CA SER A 10 5.28 4.54 -11.67
C SER A 10 6.32 4.49 -10.54
N GLN A 11 7.43 5.23 -10.69
CA GLN A 11 8.45 5.34 -9.64
C GLN A 11 7.85 5.89 -8.34
N VAL A 12 7.02 6.94 -8.43
CA VAL A 12 6.38 7.54 -7.25
C VAL A 12 5.41 6.57 -6.58
N ALA A 13 4.58 5.85 -7.34
CA ALA A 13 3.65 4.88 -6.79
C ALA A 13 4.40 3.75 -6.06
N LEU A 14 5.48 3.23 -6.65
CA LEU A 14 6.30 2.18 -6.04
C LEU A 14 7.03 2.68 -4.78
N ALA A 15 7.60 3.89 -4.83
CA ALA A 15 8.24 4.51 -3.67
C ALA A 15 7.22 4.74 -2.53
N TRP A 16 5.99 5.14 -2.86
CA TRP A 16 4.90 5.32 -1.90
C TRP A 16 4.51 3.99 -1.26
N VAL A 17 4.25 2.94 -2.04
CA VAL A 17 3.92 1.61 -1.51
C VAL A 17 5.01 1.10 -0.56
N ARG A 18 6.29 1.25 -0.93
CA ARG A 18 7.43 0.82 -0.12
C ARG A 18 7.60 1.59 1.19
N GLN A 19 7.15 2.84 1.26
CA GLN A 19 7.30 3.73 2.43
C GLN A 19 6.09 3.71 3.36
N ARG A 20 5.08 2.86 3.11
CA ARG A 20 3.90 2.76 3.97
C ARG A 20 4.29 2.22 5.35
N PRO A 21 3.60 2.66 6.43
CA PRO A 21 4.00 2.36 7.80
C PRO A 21 3.72 0.91 8.26
N HIS A 22 3.15 0.06 7.40
CA HIS A 22 2.67 -1.28 7.75
C HIS A 22 3.77 -2.36 7.74
N GLY A 23 5.04 -1.96 7.88
CA GLY A 23 6.21 -2.84 7.85
C GLY A 23 6.99 -2.78 6.54
N VAL A 24 7.93 -3.70 6.37
CA VAL A 24 8.77 -3.79 5.16
C VAL A 24 7.93 -4.34 4.01
N ILE A 25 7.68 -3.51 2.99
CA ILE A 25 6.91 -3.90 1.81
C ILE A 25 7.86 -4.10 0.63
N VAL A 26 7.82 -5.31 0.06
CA VAL A 26 8.54 -5.66 -1.18
C VAL A 26 7.50 -5.88 -2.29
N PRO A 27 7.23 -4.87 -3.14
CA PRO A 27 6.22 -4.99 -4.18
C PRO A 27 6.69 -5.95 -5.29
N ILE A 28 5.77 -6.80 -5.77
CA ILE A 28 5.99 -7.63 -6.95
C ILE A 28 5.84 -6.74 -8.19
N LEU A 29 6.93 -6.52 -8.91
CA LEU A 29 6.95 -5.63 -10.07
C LEU A 29 6.54 -6.37 -11.35
N GLY A 30 5.38 -5.99 -11.92
CA GLY A 30 5.00 -6.40 -13.27
C GLY A 30 5.59 -5.46 -14.32
N ALA A 31 6.35 -6.00 -15.28
CA ALA A 31 6.84 -5.26 -16.44
C ALA A 31 6.89 -6.18 -17.67
N THR A 32 6.38 -5.70 -18.81
CA THR A 32 6.40 -6.45 -20.09
C THR A 32 7.58 -6.05 -20.99
N ARG A 33 8.32 -5.02 -20.61
CA ARG A 33 9.49 -4.49 -21.33
C ARG A 33 10.60 -4.17 -20.34
N LEU A 34 11.85 -4.45 -20.72
CA LEU A 34 13.02 -4.18 -19.87
C LEU A 34 13.12 -2.70 -19.47
N ALA A 35 12.86 -1.77 -20.39
CA ALA A 35 12.91 -0.34 -20.10
C ALA A 35 11.91 0.09 -19.01
N GLN A 36 10.73 -0.56 -18.93
CA GLN A 36 9.76 -0.30 -17.87
C GLN A 36 10.26 -0.82 -16.52
N LEU A 37 10.88 -2.00 -16.50
CA LEU A 37 11.49 -2.53 -15.28
C LEU A 37 12.61 -1.60 -14.79
N SER A 38 13.49 -1.15 -15.68
CA SER A 38 14.56 -0.20 -15.35
C SER A 38 14.01 1.12 -14.82
N ASP A 39 12.97 1.68 -15.45
CA ASP A 39 12.31 2.89 -14.93
C ASP A 39 11.73 2.66 -13.53
N ASN A 40 11.00 1.56 -13.33
CA ASN A 40 10.40 1.22 -12.04
C ASN A 40 11.44 1.12 -10.91
N LEU A 41 12.63 0.56 -11.19
CA LEU A 41 13.72 0.46 -10.21
C LEU A 41 14.25 1.82 -9.73
N GLY A 42 14.06 2.89 -10.51
CA GLY A 42 14.36 4.25 -10.08
C GLY A 42 13.58 4.69 -8.82
N CYS A 43 12.54 3.97 -8.41
CA CYS A 43 11.85 4.18 -7.13
C CYS A 43 12.75 3.95 -5.90
N LEU A 44 13.91 3.31 -6.07
CA LEU A 44 14.88 3.07 -5.00
C LEU A 44 15.80 4.27 -4.76
N GLU A 45 15.86 5.21 -5.69
CA GLU A 45 16.84 6.31 -5.69
C GLU A 45 16.37 7.56 -4.93
N PHE A 46 15.17 7.54 -4.37
CA PHE A 46 14.62 8.68 -3.64
C PHE A 46 13.66 8.24 -2.54
N ALA A 47 13.43 9.14 -1.58
CA ALA A 47 12.39 9.04 -0.58
C ALA A 47 11.35 10.14 -0.81
N LEU A 48 10.10 9.86 -0.46
CA LEU A 48 9.02 10.85 -0.50
C LEU A 48 9.01 11.59 0.83
N SER A 49 8.78 12.90 0.80
CA SER A 49 8.62 13.65 2.04
C SER A 49 7.32 13.24 2.76
N GLY A 50 7.23 13.48 4.07
CA GLY A 50 6.01 13.20 4.84
C GLY A 50 4.77 13.88 4.24
N GLU A 51 4.91 15.10 3.73
CA GLU A 51 3.82 15.81 3.06
C GLU A 51 3.43 15.18 1.72
N GLN A 52 4.41 14.70 0.94
CA GLN A 52 4.13 13.98 -0.30
C GLN A 52 3.44 12.64 -0.04
N LEU A 53 3.87 11.91 0.99
CA LEU A 53 3.23 10.67 1.42
C LEU A 53 1.77 10.93 1.83
N ARG A 54 1.54 11.93 2.66
CA ARG A 54 0.19 12.32 3.11
C ARG A 54 -0.75 12.63 1.94
N ARG A 55 -0.28 13.44 0.98
CA ARG A 55 -1.06 13.78 -0.23
C ARG A 55 -1.38 12.55 -1.09
N LEU A 56 -0.46 11.59 -1.17
CA LEU A 56 -0.68 10.33 -1.90
C LEU A 56 -1.63 9.40 -1.16
N ASP A 57 -1.55 9.33 0.16
CA ASP A 57 -2.49 8.56 0.99
C ASP A 57 -3.91 9.10 0.85
N GLU A 58 -4.09 10.42 0.92
CA GLU A 58 -5.39 11.07 0.71
C GLU A 58 -5.95 10.77 -0.69
N ALA A 59 -5.14 10.92 -1.73
CA ALA A 59 -5.55 10.65 -3.11
C ALA A 59 -5.83 9.16 -3.38
N SER A 60 -5.23 8.25 -2.63
CA SER A 60 -5.38 6.79 -2.78
C SER A 60 -6.39 6.19 -1.81
N SER A 61 -7.02 7.01 -0.96
CA SER A 61 -8.02 6.56 -0.01
C SER A 61 -9.24 6.03 -0.76
N ILE A 62 -9.58 4.76 -0.53
CA ILE A 62 -10.79 4.14 -1.06
C ILE A 62 -11.85 4.01 0.03
N ASP A 63 -13.10 4.31 -0.30
CA ASP A 63 -14.23 3.92 0.55
C ASP A 63 -14.50 2.43 0.32
N LEU A 64 -14.32 1.62 1.38
CA LEU A 64 -14.54 0.18 1.34
C LEU A 64 -16.02 -0.19 1.16
N GLY A 65 -16.93 0.72 1.50
CA GLY A 65 -18.37 0.55 1.33
C GLY A 65 -18.96 -0.70 2.00
N PHE A 66 -20.22 -1.02 1.68
CA PHE A 66 -20.86 -2.27 2.10
C PHE A 66 -20.48 -3.42 1.14
N PRO A 67 -20.20 -4.65 1.63
CA PRO A 67 -20.24 -5.07 3.04
C PRO A 67 -18.89 -4.98 3.76
N LEU A 68 -17.79 -4.60 3.10
CA LEU A 68 -16.44 -4.69 3.68
C LEU A 68 -16.25 -3.79 4.92
N ALA A 69 -16.76 -2.57 4.88
CA ALA A 69 -16.77 -1.67 6.03
C ALA A 69 -17.63 -2.23 7.18
N PHE A 70 -18.80 -2.79 6.86
CA PHE A 70 -19.69 -3.44 7.83
C PHE A 70 -19.03 -4.68 8.48
N LEU A 71 -18.44 -5.57 7.68
CA LEU A 71 -17.77 -6.78 8.18
C LEU A 71 -16.64 -6.48 9.16
N SER A 72 -15.90 -5.38 8.95
CA SER A 72 -14.85 -4.96 9.91
C SER A 72 -15.41 -4.66 11.30
N GLN A 73 -16.61 -4.07 11.38
CA GLN A 73 -17.29 -3.73 12.63
C GLN A 73 -17.96 -4.96 13.26
N VAL A 74 -18.53 -5.85 12.43
CA VAL A 74 -19.30 -7.00 12.91
C VAL A 74 -18.38 -8.16 13.31
N ARG A 75 -17.12 -8.18 12.89
CA ARG A 75 -16.13 -9.18 13.32
C ARG A 75 -15.99 -9.22 14.86
N GLN A 76 -16.07 -8.07 15.53
CA GLN A 76 -16.11 -8.00 16.99
C GLN A 76 -17.46 -8.47 17.56
N ILE A 77 -18.56 -8.26 16.85
CA ILE A 77 -19.91 -8.66 17.28
C ILE A 77 -20.09 -10.19 17.16
N VAL A 78 -19.67 -10.78 16.03
CA VAL A 78 -19.81 -12.22 15.75
C VAL A 78 -18.90 -13.05 16.63
N TYR A 79 -17.67 -12.59 16.86
CA TYR A 79 -16.66 -13.39 17.57
C TYR A 79 -16.36 -12.89 18.98
N GLY A 80 -16.86 -11.74 19.42
CA GLY A 80 -16.55 -11.17 20.74
C GLY A 80 -15.04 -11.17 21.03
N HIS A 81 -14.65 -11.61 22.23
CA HIS A 81 -13.25 -11.79 22.61
C HIS A 81 -12.61 -13.08 22.09
N THR A 82 -13.34 -13.93 21.35
CA THR A 82 -12.82 -15.22 20.87
C THR A 82 -12.10 -15.11 19.53
N PHE A 83 -12.20 -13.97 18.83
CA PHE A 83 -11.51 -13.76 17.54
C PHE A 83 -10.00 -14.03 17.59
N PRO A 84 -9.25 -13.61 18.63
CA PRO A 84 -7.82 -13.91 18.76
C PRO A 84 -7.51 -15.38 19.09
N LEU A 85 -8.52 -16.16 19.51
CA LEU A 85 -8.40 -17.60 19.82
C LEU A 85 -8.64 -18.48 18.59
N ILE A 86 -9.03 -17.89 17.46
CA ILE A 86 -9.22 -18.63 16.21
C ILE A 86 -7.85 -18.97 15.64
N ASP A 87 -7.60 -20.27 15.54
CA ASP A 87 -6.39 -20.80 14.94
C ASP A 87 -6.46 -20.62 13.41
N ASP A 88 -5.84 -19.54 12.94
CA ASP A 88 -5.77 -19.19 11.53
C ASP A 88 -4.48 -19.77 10.93
N HIS A 89 -4.58 -20.98 10.39
CA HIS A 89 -3.50 -21.70 9.71
C HIS A 89 -2.87 -20.94 8.51
N ARG A 90 -3.42 -19.78 8.12
CA ARG A 90 -2.88 -18.92 7.04
C ARG A 90 -2.12 -17.70 7.57
N ARG A 91 -2.06 -17.48 8.88
CA ARG A 91 -1.21 -16.48 9.54
C ARG A 91 0.16 -17.10 9.86
N GLY A 92 0.87 -17.52 8.81
CA GLY A 92 2.28 -17.90 8.85
C GLY A 92 3.16 -16.79 8.30
#